data_AF-A0A1V6FJ62-F1
#
_entry.id   AF-A0A1V6FJ62-F1
#
_cell.length_a   1.000
_cell.length_b   1.000
_cell.length_c   1.000
_cell.angle_alpha   90.00
_cell.angle_beta   90.00
_cell.angle_gamma   90.00
#
_symmetry.space_group_name_H-M   'P 1'
#
loop_
_entity.id
_entity.type
_entity.pdbx_description
1 polymer ?
#
loop_
_entity_poly.entity_id
_entity_poly.type
_entity_poly.pdbx_seq_one_letter_code
_entity_poly.pdbx_strand_id
1 'polypeptide(L)'
;MNAPSFSQLASTAKDSPQKIKNALILLAVDQGEFNQERKTDERIAQILDIDRSRIYRVKRDCVEHSIEEALTGRIEERGHRPCILDDEQEARLIAMASGEAPEGRAKWTVRLLAERLVELGIVDEISC
;
A
#
# COMPACT_ATOMS: atom_id res chain seq x y z
N MET A 1 4.17 -20.14 -20.30
CA MET A 1 3.54 -19.29 -19.27
C MET A 1 3.18 -17.98 -19.97
N ASN A 2 1.90 -17.77 -20.31
CA ASN A 2 1.47 -16.56 -21.01
C ASN A 2 1.28 -15.45 -19.96
N ALA A 3 2.19 -14.48 -19.94
CA ALA A 3 1.99 -13.27 -19.16
C ALA A 3 0.75 -12.53 -19.69
N PRO A 4 -0.12 -11.99 -18.82
CA PRO A 4 -1.29 -11.24 -19.25
C PRO A 4 -0.87 -9.99 -20.03
N SER A 5 -1.62 -9.66 -21.10
CA SER A 5 -1.37 -8.46 -21.90
C SER A 5 -1.71 -7.20 -21.11
N PHE A 6 -0.90 -6.15 -21.22
CA PHE A 6 -1.13 -4.85 -20.55
C PHE A 6 -2.52 -4.25 -20.83
N SER A 7 -3.10 -4.53 -22.01
CA SER A 7 -4.46 -4.12 -22.37
C SER A 7 -5.54 -4.78 -21.50
N GLN A 8 -5.33 -6.02 -21.06
CA GLN A 8 -6.24 -6.71 -20.15
C GLN A 8 -6.13 -6.14 -18.73
N LEU A 9 -4.91 -5.80 -18.31
CA LEU A 9 -4.65 -5.21 -17.00
C LEU A 9 -5.29 -3.81 -16.86
N ALA A 10 -5.27 -2.99 -17.92
CA ALA A 10 -5.87 -1.66 -17.91
C ALA A 10 -7.42 -1.67 -17.96
N SER A 11 -8.04 -2.72 -18.49
CA SER A 11 -9.50 -2.80 -18.68
C SER A 11 -10.25 -3.43 -17.50
N THR A 12 -9.54 -3.92 -16.49
CA THR A 12 -10.16 -4.60 -15.34
C THR A 12 -10.64 -3.57 -14.30
N ALA A 13 -11.90 -3.17 -14.38
CA ALA A 13 -12.53 -2.12 -13.56
C ALA A 13 -12.63 -2.40 -12.04
N LYS A 14 -12.12 -3.55 -11.56
CA LYS A 14 -12.05 -3.89 -10.12
C LYS A 14 -10.72 -3.48 -9.47
N ASP A 15 -9.76 -3.03 -10.27
CA ASP A 15 -8.44 -2.68 -9.78
C ASP A 15 -8.37 -1.22 -9.28
N SER A 16 -7.46 -0.96 -8.34
CA SER A 16 -7.29 0.38 -7.77
C SER A 16 -6.95 1.41 -8.87
N PRO A 17 -7.35 2.70 -8.73
CA PRO A 17 -7.01 3.74 -9.70
C PRO A 17 -5.49 3.85 -9.94
N GLN A 18 -4.70 3.54 -8.91
CA GLN A 18 -3.25 3.45 -8.97
C GLN A 18 -2.78 2.36 -9.93
N LYS A 19 -3.35 1.15 -9.81
CA LYS A 19 -3.03 0.00 -10.65
C LYS A 19 -3.39 0.24 -12.11
N ILE A 20 -4.54 0.87 -12.37
CA ILE A 20 -4.95 1.27 -13.73
C ILE A 20 -3.94 2.27 -14.32
N LYS A 21 -3.55 3.32 -13.58
CA LYS A 21 -2.55 4.28 -14.05
C LYS A 21 -1.20 3.62 -14.35
N ASN A 22 -0.76 2.70 -13.49
CA ASN A 22 0.50 1.99 -13.69
C ASN A 22 0.44 1.06 -14.91
N ALA A 23 -0.68 0.36 -15.13
CA ALA A 23 -0.92 -0.43 -16.34
C ALA A 23 -0.88 0.44 -17.61
N LEU A 24 -1.49 1.63 -17.58
CA LEU A 24 -1.47 2.57 -18.70
C LEU A 24 -0.06 3.11 -18.99
N ILE A 25 0.76 3.34 -17.95
CA ILE A 25 2.17 3.70 -18.12
C ILE A 25 2.91 2.58 -18.85
N LEU A 26 2.79 1.34 -18.36
CA LEU A 26 3.47 0.17 -18.95
C LEU A 26 3.02 -0.05 -20.39
N LEU A 27 1.72 0.04 -20.68
CA LEU A 27 1.17 -0.05 -22.03
C LEU A 27 1.72 1.05 -22.94
N ALA A 28 1.88 2.27 -22.45
CA ALA A 28 2.36 3.39 -23.26
C ALA A 28 3.85 3.29 -23.61
N VAL A 29 4.65 2.60 -22.78
CA VAL A 29 6.09 2.39 -23.00
C VAL A 29 6.43 1.05 -23.65
N ASP A 30 5.45 0.14 -23.71
CA ASP A 30 5.59 -1.19 -24.30
C ASP A 30 6.07 -1.13 -25.75
N GLN A 31 6.93 -2.07 -26.15
CA GLN A 31 7.47 -2.19 -27.51
C GLN A 31 6.93 -3.45 -28.22
N GLY A 32 5.89 -4.07 -27.66
CA GLY A 32 5.23 -5.21 -28.28
C GLY A 32 4.55 -4.87 -29.61
N GLU A 33 4.19 -5.92 -30.36
CA GLU A 33 3.57 -5.83 -31.69
C GLU A 33 2.27 -5.01 -31.73
N PHE A 34 1.63 -4.84 -30.57
CA PHE A 34 0.38 -4.11 -30.41
C PHE A 34 0.56 -2.62 -30.10
N ASN A 35 1.80 -2.13 -29.91
CA ASN A 35 2.07 -0.71 -29.70
C ASN A 35 2.77 -0.08 -30.92
N GLN A 36 1.98 0.53 -31.79
CA GLN A 36 2.46 1.13 -33.04
C GLN A 36 3.23 2.43 -32.84
N GLU A 37 3.08 3.10 -31.70
CA GLU A 37 3.70 4.40 -31.43
C GLU A 37 4.15 4.52 -29.97
N ARG A 38 5.47 4.40 -29.78
CA ARG A 38 6.10 4.63 -28.49
C ARG A 38 5.95 6.09 -28.09
N LYS A 39 5.32 6.33 -26.93
CA LYS A 39 5.17 7.68 -26.38
C LYS A 39 6.40 8.05 -25.56
N THR A 40 6.80 9.31 -25.60
CA THR A 40 7.84 9.83 -24.71
C THR A 40 7.30 9.92 -23.28
N ASP A 41 8.20 9.85 -22.30
CA ASP A 41 7.81 9.95 -20.89
C ASP A 41 7.10 11.31 -20.61
N GLU A 42 7.50 12.39 -21.30
CA GLU A 42 6.82 13.69 -21.29
C GLU A 42 5.37 13.60 -21.77
N ARG A 43 5.14 12.90 -22.89
CA ARG A 43 3.81 12.77 -23.47
C ARG A 43 2.90 11.92 -22.59
N ILE A 44 3.45 10.87 -21.98
CA ILE A 44 2.73 10.02 -21.03
C ILE A 44 2.35 10.81 -19.78
N ALA A 45 3.29 11.59 -19.22
CA ALA A 45 3.05 12.46 -18.07
C ALA A 45 1.90 13.44 -18.31
N GLN A 46 1.86 14.06 -19.50
CA GLN A 46 0.79 14.97 -19.91
C GLN A 46 -0.57 14.26 -20.07
N ILE A 47 -0.61 13.09 -20.71
CA ILE A 47 -1.86 12.37 -20.97
C ILE A 47 -2.48 11.84 -19.67
N LEU A 48 -1.64 11.32 -18.76
CA LEU A 48 -2.10 10.68 -17.53
C LEU A 48 -2.16 11.63 -16.31
N ASP A 49 -1.74 12.89 -16.49
CA ASP A 49 -1.60 13.90 -15.45
C ASP A 49 -0.81 13.38 -14.23
N ILE A 50 0.44 12.97 -14.49
CA ILE A 50 1.36 12.40 -13.49
C ILE A 50 2.77 12.96 -13.63
N ASP A 51 3.52 12.91 -12.53
CA ASP A 51 4.93 13.28 -12.54
C ASP A 51 5.81 12.25 -13.27
N ARG A 52 6.85 12.71 -13.98
CA ARG A 52 7.80 11.83 -14.70
C ARG A 52 8.53 10.86 -13.77
N SER A 53 8.76 11.23 -12.51
CA SER A 53 9.39 10.34 -11.51
C SER A 53 8.54 9.10 -11.25
N ARG A 54 7.21 9.21 -11.37
CA ARG A 54 6.31 8.05 -11.26
C ARG A 54 6.48 7.08 -12.43
N ILE A 55 6.61 7.61 -13.64
CA ILE A 55 6.88 6.80 -14.85
C ILE A 55 8.20 6.06 -14.71
N TYR A 56 9.25 6.75 -14.26
CA TYR A 56 10.55 6.15 -13.98
C TYR A 56 10.45 4.99 -12.97
N ARG A 57 9.79 5.21 -11.82
CA ARG A 57 9.61 4.17 -10.79
C ARG A 57 8.88 2.94 -11.34
N VAL A 58 7.76 3.14 -12.05
CA VAL A 58 6.99 2.03 -12.62
C VAL A 58 7.80 1.23 -13.63
N LYS A 59 8.56 1.91 -14.51
CA LYS A 59 9.46 1.24 -15.47
C LYS A 59 10.56 0.45 -14.77
N ARG A 60 11.18 1.07 -13.75
CA ARG A 60 12.22 0.44 -12.94
C ARG A 60 11.69 -0.81 -12.23
N ASP A 61 10.57 -0.70 -11.52
CA ASP A 61 9.98 -1.80 -10.76
C ASP A 61 9.56 -2.97 -11.69
N CYS A 62 9.12 -2.67 -12.92
CA CYS A 62 8.81 -3.69 -13.92
C CYS A 62 10.04 -4.48 -14.41
N VAL A 63 11.22 -3.84 -14.46
CA VAL A 63 12.46 -4.45 -14.95
C VAL A 63 13.25 -5.11 -13.83
N GLU A 64 13.34 -4.45 -12.68
CA GLU A 64 14.15 -4.89 -11.53
C GLU A 64 13.41 -5.91 -10.64
N HIS A 65 12.08 -5.96 -10.70
CA HIS A 65 11.28 -6.82 -9.86
C HIS A 65 10.29 -7.65 -10.70
N SER A 66 9.04 -7.22 -10.79
CA SER A 66 7.98 -7.96 -11.47
C SER A 66 6.90 -7.02 -12.02
N ILE A 67 6.13 -7.52 -12.98
CA ILE A 67 4.98 -6.79 -13.56
C ILE A 67 3.94 -6.51 -12.47
N GLU A 68 3.61 -7.51 -11.65
CA GLU A 68 2.70 -7.35 -10.51
C GLU A 68 3.13 -6.22 -9.57
N GLU A 69 4.42 -6.15 -9.19
CA GLU A 69 4.93 -5.08 -8.31
C GLU A 69 4.89 -3.70 -8.97
N ALA A 70 5.18 -3.62 -10.27
CA ALA A 70 5.04 -2.37 -11.01
C ALA A 70 3.58 -1.89 -11.06
N LEU A 71 2.63 -2.82 -11.12
CA LEU A 71 1.19 -2.54 -11.17
C LEU A 71 0.63 -2.12 -9.81
N THR A 72 0.88 -2.89 -8.77
CA THR A 72 0.36 -2.60 -7.42
C THR A 72 1.13 -1.47 -6.73
N GLY A 73 2.34 -1.18 -7.23
CA GLY A 73 3.31 -0.37 -6.54
C GLY A 73 3.93 -1.19 -5.40
N ARG A 74 5.21 -0.97 -5.14
CA ARG A 74 5.83 -1.53 -3.94
C ARG A 74 5.05 -1.02 -2.73
N ILE A 75 4.45 -1.93 -1.97
CA ILE A 75 4.27 -1.71 -0.54
C ILE A 75 5.69 -1.68 -0.03
N GLU A 76 6.38 -0.54 -0.19
CA GLU A 76 7.57 -0.36 0.59
C GLU A 76 7.09 -0.52 2.02
N GLU A 77 7.79 -1.32 2.82
CA GLU A 77 7.76 -1.28 4.28
C GLU A 77 8.19 0.13 4.80
N ARG A 78 7.95 1.19 4.02
CA ARG A 78 8.05 2.60 4.37
C ARG A 78 7.01 2.87 5.44
N GLY A 79 7.43 2.60 6.66
CA GLY A 79 6.92 3.30 7.84
C GLY A 79 5.65 2.74 8.44
N HIS A 80 5.15 1.58 8.01
CA HIS A 80 4.36 0.79 8.94
C HIS A 80 5.33 0.29 10.00
N ARG A 81 5.36 0.98 11.16
CA ARG A 81 5.87 0.34 12.37
C ARG A 81 5.20 -1.04 12.40
N PRO A 82 5.98 -2.14 12.51
CA PRO A 82 5.37 -3.47 12.59
C PRO A 82 4.28 -3.40 13.65
N CYS A 83 3.09 -3.91 13.31
CA CYS A 83 2.00 -3.93 14.27
C CYS A 83 2.50 -4.72 15.48
N ILE A 84 2.61 -4.04 16.61
CA ILE A 84 3.11 -4.64 17.86
C ILE A 84 2.06 -5.63 18.40
N LEU A 85 0.80 -5.44 18.01
CA LEU A 85 -0.33 -6.27 18.40
C LEU A 85 -0.65 -7.28 17.30
N ASP A 86 -0.76 -8.55 17.70
CA ASP A 86 -1.45 -9.56 16.91
C ASP A 86 -2.98 -9.39 17.00
N ASP A 87 -3.71 -10.18 16.20
CA ASP A 87 -5.17 -10.12 16.11
C ASP A 87 -5.87 -10.35 17.46
N GLU A 88 -5.31 -11.18 18.35
CA GLU A 88 -5.89 -11.46 19.67
C GLU A 88 -5.63 -10.31 20.65
N GLN A 89 -4.42 -9.77 20.64
CA GLN A 89 -4.02 -8.61 21.43
C GLN A 89 -4.83 -7.36 21.02
N GLU A 90 -5.10 -7.17 19.73
CA GLU A 90 -5.97 -6.10 19.23
C GLU A 90 -7.41 -6.27 19.73
N ALA A 91 -7.97 -7.48 19.64
CA ALA A 91 -9.32 -7.76 20.15
C ALA A 91 -9.44 -7.47 21.67
N ARG A 92 -8.41 -7.82 22.45
CA ARG A 92 -8.34 -7.52 23.89
C ARG A 92 -8.26 -6.02 24.16
N LEU A 93 -7.48 -5.28 23.37
CA LEU A 93 -7.40 -3.82 23.45
C LEU A 93 -8.77 -3.18 23.17
N ILE A 94 -9.46 -3.62 22.12
CA ILE A 94 -10.79 -3.11 21.74
C ILE A 94 -11.79 -3.36 22.86
N ALA A 95 -11.83 -4.57 23.41
CA ALA A 95 -12.71 -4.92 24.52
C ALA A 95 -12.44 -4.05 25.76
N MET A 96 -11.17 -3.81 26.08
CA MET A 96 -10.75 -2.96 27.19
C MET A 96 -11.18 -1.50 27.00
N ALA A 97 -10.90 -0.92 25.83
CA ALA A 97 -11.26 0.46 25.52
C ALA A 97 -12.78 0.70 25.46
N SER A 98 -13.55 -0.37 25.22
CA SER A 98 -15.02 -0.35 25.22
C SER A 98 -15.64 -0.47 26.62
N GLY A 99 -14.85 -0.81 27.63
CA GLY A 99 -15.29 -0.94 29.03
C GLY A 99 -15.22 0.36 29.82
N GLU A 100 -15.61 0.30 31.09
CA GLU A 100 -15.54 1.44 32.01
C GLU A 100 -14.07 1.86 32.23
N ALA A 101 -13.84 3.17 32.27
CA ALA A 101 -12.52 3.70 32.56
C ALA A 101 -12.12 3.39 34.02
N PRO A 102 -10.84 3.17 34.32
CA PRO A 102 -10.41 2.85 35.68
C PRO A 102 -10.66 4.03 36.63
N GLU A 103 -10.77 3.72 37.93
CA GLU A 103 -11.11 4.70 38.97
C GLU A 103 -10.25 5.97 38.89
N GLY A 104 -10.91 7.12 39.05
CA GLY A 104 -10.26 8.43 38.98
C GLY A 104 -9.94 8.92 37.56
N ARG A 105 -10.37 8.20 36.51
CA ARG A 105 -10.24 8.63 35.11
C ARG A 105 -11.62 8.72 34.44
N ALA A 106 -11.83 9.78 33.66
CA ALA A 106 -13.08 10.00 32.94
C ALA A 106 -13.21 9.15 31.66
N LYS A 107 -12.10 8.64 31.10
CA LYS A 107 -12.06 7.85 29.86
C LYS A 107 -10.73 7.13 29.69
N TRP A 108 -10.73 6.10 28.84
CA TRP A 108 -9.50 5.51 28.31
C TRP A 108 -8.73 6.53 27.49
N THR A 109 -7.43 6.64 27.76
CA THR A 109 -6.48 7.37 26.91
C THR A 109 -5.50 6.37 26.31
N VAL A 110 -4.93 6.69 25.15
CA VAL A 110 -3.95 5.80 24.49
C VAL A 110 -2.81 5.41 25.42
N ARG A 111 -2.31 6.36 26.22
CA ARG A 111 -1.25 6.11 27.20
C ARG A 111 -1.68 5.17 28.33
N LEU A 112 -2.89 5.32 28.83
CA LEU A 112 -3.46 4.45 29.87
C LEU A 112 -3.72 3.03 29.34
N LEU A 113 -4.18 2.91 28.10
CA LEU A 113 -4.32 1.62 27.43
C LEU A 113 -2.95 0.97 27.24
N ALA A 114 -1.94 1.73 26.84
CA ALA A 114 -0.58 1.22 26.67
C ALA A 114 0.01 0.71 28.00
N GLU A 115 -0.08 1.51 29.07
CA GLU A 115 0.35 1.10 30.42
C GLU A 115 -0.39 -0.17 30.86
N ARG A 116 -1.71 -0.24 30.62
CA ARG A 116 -2.52 -1.40 31.02
C ARG A 116 -2.24 -2.66 30.21
N LEU A 117 -1.91 -2.54 28.92
CA LEU A 117 -1.50 -3.67 28.09
C LEU A 117 -0.19 -4.30 28.57
N VAL A 118 0.77 -3.48 29.02
CA VAL A 118 2.04 -3.96 29.60
C VAL A 118 1.79 -4.59 30.99
N GLU A 119 1.00 -3.94 31.85
CA GLU A 119 0.65 -4.49 33.18
C GLU A 119 0.00 -5.87 33.13
N LEU A 120 -0.84 -6.10 32.10
CA LEU A 120 -1.52 -7.38 31.90
C LEU A 120 -0.66 -8.42 31.17
N GLY A 121 0.59 -8.10 30.85
CA GLY A 121 1.49 -8.97 30.10
C GLY A 121 1.00 -9.29 28.69
N ILE A 122 0.17 -8.42 28.11
CA ILE A 122 -0.35 -8.59 26.76
C ILE A 122 0.76 -8.24 25.75
N VAL A 123 1.62 -7.26 26.06
CA VAL A 123 2.83 -6.92 25.29
C VAL A 123 3.98 -6.58 26.24
N ASP A 124 5.22 -6.80 25.79
CA ASP A 124 6.42 -6.55 26.60
C ASP A 124 6.75 -5.04 26.72
N GLU A 125 6.57 -4.27 25.65
CA GLU A 125 6.83 -2.84 25.62
C GLU A 125 5.97 -2.13 24.55
N ILE A 126 5.52 -0.91 24.84
CA ILE A 126 4.87 -0.02 23.86
C ILE A 126 5.68 1.26 23.74
N SER A 127 6.39 1.41 22.63
CA SER A 127 6.98 2.70 22.24
C SER A 127 5.91 3.60 21.62
N CYS A 128 5.41 4.55 22.41
CA CYS A 128 4.50 5.60 21.97
C CYS A 128 5.25 6.63 21.10
#